data_AF-A0A392MTX7-F1
#
_entry.id   AF-A0A392MTX7-F1
#
_cell.length_a   1.000
_cell.length_b   1.000
_cell.length_c   1.000
_cell.angle_alpha   90.00
_cell.angle_beta   90.00
_cell.angle_gamma   90.00
#
_symmetry.space_group_name_H-M   'P 1'
#
loop_
_entity.id
_entity.type
_entity.pdbx_description
1 polymer ?
#
loop_
_entity_poly.entity_id
_entity_poly.type
_entity_poly.pdbx_seq_one_letter_code
_entity_poly.pdbx_strand_id
1 'polypeptide(L)'
;MGMGGPGNPEFGCEVNPFSMAPQKALELIGNSLTSQYERWQPKARYKCQLDPTLEAVKKLCTTCRSFAKSERVLFHYNGHGVPYPTSN
;
A
#
# COMPACT_ATOMS: atom_id res chain seq x y z
N MET A 1 -22.03 27.85 27.48
CA MET A 1 -22.26 28.17 26.06
C MET A 1 -20.90 28.23 25.37
N GLY A 2 -20.72 27.41 24.31
CA GLY A 2 -19.63 27.48 23.31
C GLY A 2 -18.22 27.04 23.76
N MET A 3 -17.33 26.43 22.97
CA MET A 3 -17.29 25.98 21.56
C MET A 3 -15.99 25.14 21.36
N GLY A 4 -16.01 24.11 20.50
CA GLY A 4 -14.85 23.62 19.70
C GLY A 4 -13.92 22.55 20.32
N GLY A 5 -13.66 21.38 19.71
CA GLY A 5 -13.91 20.96 18.33
C GLY A 5 -13.83 19.43 18.13
N PRO A 6 -14.16 18.94 16.92
CA PRO A 6 -14.15 17.53 16.56
C PRO A 6 -12.80 17.15 15.96
N GLY A 7 -12.15 16.09 16.43
CA GLY A 7 -10.84 15.76 15.89
C GLY A 7 -10.17 14.51 16.43
N ASN A 8 -10.85 13.37 16.35
CA ASN A 8 -10.23 12.13 15.85
C ASN A 8 -11.26 10.99 15.87
N PRO A 9 -11.80 10.58 14.71
CA PRO A 9 -12.22 9.20 14.57
C PRO A 9 -10.97 8.35 14.34
N GLU A 10 -10.64 7.59 15.38
CA GLU A 10 -10.27 6.16 15.33
C GLU A 10 -9.09 5.73 14.44
N PHE A 11 -8.05 5.24 15.13
CA PHE A 11 -7.10 4.25 14.62
C PHE A 11 -7.85 3.10 13.92
N GLY A 12 -7.78 3.05 12.60
CA GLY A 12 -8.34 1.93 11.85
C GLY A 12 -8.63 2.30 10.41
N CYS A 13 -7.62 2.26 9.55
CA CYS A 13 -7.92 2.02 8.13
C CYS A 13 -8.14 0.52 7.93
N GLU A 14 -9.13 -0.03 8.63
CA GLU A 14 -9.67 -1.33 8.31
C GLU A 14 -10.79 -1.10 7.30
N VAL A 15 -10.40 -0.86 6.05
CA VAL A 15 -11.36 -0.99 4.95
C VAL A 15 -11.84 -2.42 5.01
N ASN A 16 -13.08 -2.64 5.47
CA ASN A 16 -13.70 -3.96 5.38
C ASN A 16 -13.84 -4.28 3.88
N PRO A 17 -13.06 -5.24 3.33
CA PRO A 17 -13.05 -5.49 1.90
C PRO A 17 -14.37 -6.09 1.40
N PHE A 18 -15.23 -6.55 2.33
CA PHE A 18 -16.53 -7.16 2.02
C PHE A 18 -17.69 -6.17 2.08
N SER A 19 -17.47 -4.91 2.50
CA SER A 19 -18.54 -3.90 2.59
C SER A 19 -18.79 -3.14 1.27
N MET A 20 -18.01 -3.43 0.23
CA MET A 20 -18.07 -2.76 -1.06
C MET A 20 -17.63 -3.66 -2.21
N ALA A 21 -17.72 -3.14 -3.44
CA ALA A 21 -17.24 -3.85 -4.62
C ALA A 21 -15.73 -4.19 -4.49
N PRO A 22 -15.30 -5.43 -4.82
CA PRO A 22 -13.92 -5.88 -4.60
C PRO A 22 -12.85 -4.95 -5.21
N GLN A 23 -13.07 -4.47 -6.44
CA GLN A 23 -12.14 -3.57 -7.11
C GLN A 23 -11.98 -2.23 -6.37
N LYS A 24 -13.09 -1.69 -5.86
CA LYS A 24 -13.08 -0.43 -5.09
C LYS A 24 -12.40 -0.63 -3.73
N ALA A 25 -12.64 -1.77 -3.07
CA ALA A 25 -11.95 -2.11 -1.83
C ALA A 25 -10.43 -2.17 -2.06
N LEU A 26 -10.00 -2.86 -3.11
CA LEU A 26 -8.59 -3.02 -3.46
C LEU A 26 -7.88 -1.69 -3.71
N GLU A 27 -8.52 -0.79 -4.46
CA GLU A 27 -7.99 0.57 -4.70
C GLU A 27 -7.90 1.40 -3.42
N LEU A 28 -8.92 1.37 -2.56
CA LEU A 28 -8.91 2.09 -1.29
C LEU A 28 -7.84 1.57 -0.34
N ILE A 29 -7.68 0.24 -0.26
CA ILE A 29 -6.63 -0.40 0.54
C ILE A 29 -5.24 0.04 0.04
N GLY A 30 -5.01 -0.01 -1.28
CA GLY A 30 -3.73 0.42 -1.88
C GLY A 30 -3.40 1.89 -1.63
N ASN A 31 -4.39 2.76 -1.79
CA ASN A 31 -4.23 4.20 -1.54
C ASN A 31 -3.96 4.49 -0.07
N SER A 32 -4.72 3.89 0.84
CA SER A 32 -4.51 4.07 2.27
C SER A 32 -3.14 3.57 2.72
N LEU A 33 -2.72 2.38 2.26
CA LEU A 33 -1.39 1.85 2.58
C LEU A 33 -0.29 2.80 2.11
N THR A 34 -0.46 3.40 0.93
CA THR A 34 0.47 4.42 0.42
C THR A 34 0.52 5.63 1.34
N SER A 35 -0.63 6.21 1.72
CA SER A 35 -0.70 7.36 2.63
C SER A 35 -0.13 7.05 4.03
N GLN A 36 -0.29 5.83 4.52
CA GLN A 36 0.31 5.39 5.78
C GLN A 36 1.84 5.41 5.71
N TYR A 37 2.44 4.96 4.61
CA TYR A 37 3.90 5.05 4.42
C TYR A 37 4.37 6.49 4.16
N GLU A 38 3.62 7.29 3.41
CA GLU A 38 3.92 8.71 3.16
C GLU A 38 4.05 9.51 4.46
N ARG A 39 3.25 9.17 5.48
CA ARG A 39 3.37 9.78 6.81
C ARG A 39 4.75 9.58 7.44
N TRP A 40 5.40 8.43 7.21
CA TRP A 40 6.72 8.12 7.74
C TRP A 40 7.86 8.63 6.84
N GLN A 41 7.66 8.62 5.52
CA GLN A 41 8.66 9.10 4.55
C GLN A 41 8.01 9.88 3.39
N PRO A 42 7.68 11.17 3.58
CA PRO A 42 6.89 11.93 2.60
C PRO A 42 7.63 12.25 1.30
N LYS A 43 8.97 12.18 1.29
CA LYS A 43 9.80 12.53 0.11
C LYS A 43 10.13 11.33 -0.79
N ALA A 44 9.76 10.11 -0.39
CA ALA A 44 9.97 8.93 -1.23
C ALA A 44 8.99 8.90 -2.41
N ARG A 45 9.34 8.13 -3.44
CA ARG A 45 8.43 7.84 -4.56
C ARG A 45 7.73 6.52 -4.29
N TYR A 46 6.40 6.55 -4.29
CA TYR A 46 5.56 5.39 -4.05
C TYR A 46 5.00 4.82 -5.34
N LYS A 47 4.96 3.49 -5.44
CA LYS A 47 4.34 2.77 -6.57
C LYS A 47 3.53 1.61 -6.02
N CYS A 48 2.23 1.64 -6.25
CA CYS A 48 1.31 0.57 -5.89
C CYS A 48 1.06 -0.34 -7.11
N GLN A 49 0.98 -1.64 -6.89
CA GLN A 49 0.55 -2.64 -7.86
C GLN A 49 -0.50 -3.52 -7.20
N LEU A 50 -1.71 -3.52 -7.76
CA LEU A 50 -2.88 -4.22 -7.26
C LEU A 50 -3.07 -5.50 -8.09
N ASP A 51 -3.06 -6.66 -7.44
CA ASP A 51 -3.12 -7.99 -8.06
C ASP A 51 -2.20 -8.17 -9.29
N PRO A 52 -0.89 -7.86 -9.17
CA PRO A 52 -0.01 -7.86 -10.32
C PRO A 52 0.36 -9.26 -10.80
N THR A 53 0.69 -9.35 -12.08
CA THR A 53 1.36 -10.53 -12.65
C THR A 53 2.85 -10.54 -12.30
N LEU A 54 3.50 -11.69 -12.46
CA LEU A 54 4.96 -11.83 -12.29
C LEU A 54 5.74 -10.80 -13.13
N GLU A 55 5.35 -10.61 -14.39
CA GLU A 55 6.02 -9.67 -15.29
C GLU A 55 5.85 -8.21 -14.86
N ALA A 56 4.66 -7.86 -14.34
CA ALA A 56 4.42 -6.53 -13.77
C ALA A 56 5.31 -6.29 -12.53
N VAL A 57 5.45 -7.29 -11.64
CA VAL A 57 6.35 -7.20 -10.47
C VAL A 57 7.81 -7.07 -10.89
N LYS A 58 8.28 -7.90 -11.84
CA LYS A 58 9.66 -7.79 -12.37
C LYS A 58 9.94 -6.40 -12.91
N LYS A 59 9.04 -5.86 -13.75
CA LYS A 59 9.17 -4.52 -14.30
C LYS A 59 9.18 -3.45 -13.20
N LEU A 60 8.31 -3.58 -12.20
CA LEU A 60 8.26 -2.68 -11.05
C LEU A 60 9.61 -2.65 -10.32
N CYS A 61 10.12 -3.81 -9.92
CA CYS A 61 11.37 -3.93 -9.16
C CYS A 61 12.57 -3.36 -9.93
N THR A 62 12.73 -3.74 -11.21
CA THR A 62 13.81 -3.23 -12.07
C THR A 62 13.74 -1.71 -12.23
N THR A 63 12.52 -1.18 -12.41
CA THR A 63 12.30 0.27 -12.50
C THR A 63 12.66 0.96 -11.19
N CYS A 64 12.16 0.49 -10.04
CA CYS A 64 12.46 1.10 -8.75
C CYS A 64 13.97 1.08 -8.45
N ARG A 65 14.68 0.01 -8.82
CA ARG A 65 16.13 -0.07 -8.64
C ARG A 65 16.88 0.93 -9.51
N SER A 66 16.54 1.07 -10.79
CA SER A 66 17.20 2.04 -11.66
C SER A 66 17.01 3.49 -11.19
N PHE A 67 15.85 3.82 -10.63
CA PHE A 67 15.58 5.14 -10.04
C PHE A 67 16.31 5.40 -8.72
N ALA A 68 16.43 4.38 -7.86
CA ALA A 68 17.04 4.53 -6.54
C ALA A 68 18.57 4.62 -6.60
N LYS A 69 19.22 4.10 -7.65
CA LYS A 69 20.69 4.07 -7.77
C LYS A 69 21.31 3.35 -6.55
N SER A 70 21.97 4.09 -5.66
CA SER A 70 22.58 3.59 -4.42
C SER A 70 21.64 3.67 -3.21
N GLU A 71 20.48 4.31 -3.34
CA GLU A 71 19.51 4.44 -2.27
C GLU A 71 18.75 3.13 -2.00
N ARG A 72 18.19 3.04 -0.80
CA ARG A 72 17.35 1.90 -0.39
C ARG A 72 16.00 1.93 -1.11
N VAL A 73 15.48 0.75 -1.41
CA VAL A 73 14.10 0.55 -1.89
C VAL A 73 13.38 -0.33 -0.87
N LEU A 74 12.19 0.10 -0.46
CA LEU A 74 11.28 -0.70 0.34
C LEU A 74 10.37 -1.49 -0.62
N PHE A 75 10.26 -2.80 -0.41
CA PHE A 75 9.31 -3.65 -1.10
C PHE A 75 8.33 -4.22 -0.07
N HIS A 76 7.07 -3.79 -0.15
CA HIS A 76 5.99 -4.33 0.68
C HIS A 76 5.24 -5.39 -0.13
N TYR A 77 5.18 -6.61 0.38
CA TYR A 77 4.40 -7.69 -0.20
C TYR A 77 3.27 -8.08 0.75
N ASN A 78 2.03 -8.06 0.24
CA ASN A 78 0.87 -8.55 0.95
C ASN A 78 0.32 -9.77 0.22
N GLY A 79 0.49 -10.94 0.83
CA GLY A 79 0.10 -12.24 0.27
C GLY A 79 -1.19 -12.83 0.84
N HIS A 80 -2.05 -12.02 1.49
CA HIS A 80 -3.24 -12.53 2.18
C HIS A 80 -4.25 -13.28 1.28
N GLY A 81 -4.25 -13.01 -0.04
CA GLY A 81 -5.14 -13.65 -1.01
C GLY A 81 -4.52 -14.81 -1.79
N VAL A 82 -3.30 -15.25 -1.47
CA VAL A 82 -2.57 -16.31 -2.20
C VAL A 82 -2.10 -17.42 -1.26
N PRO A 83 -1.67 -18.59 -1.78
CA PRO A 83 -1.11 -19.66 -0.95
C PRO A 83 0.13 -19.20 -0.15
N TYR A 84 0.38 -19.88 0.97
CA TYR A 84 1.57 -19.63 1.78
C TYR A 84 2.88 -19.85 0.99
N PRO A 85 3.97 -19.13 1.34
CA PRO A 85 5.27 -19.36 0.74
C PRO A 85 5.74 -20.81 0.87
N THR A 86 6.38 -21.31 -0.17
CA THR A 86 7.01 -22.64 -0.19
C THR A 86 8.41 -22.61 0.44
N SER A 87 8.99 -23.77 0.75
CA SER A 87 10.33 -23.89 1.36
C SER A 87 11.52 -23.81 0.39
N ASN A 88 11.29 -23.54 -0.89
CA ASN A 88 12.33 -23.54 -1.93
C ASN A 88 13.33 -22.38 -1.81
#